data_AF-A0A6I6F7Q8-F1
#
_entry.id   AF-A0A6I6F7Q8-F1
#
_cell.length_a   1.000
_cell.length_b   1.000
_cell.length_c   1.000
_cell.angle_alpha   90.00
_cell.angle_beta   90.00
_cell.angle_gamma   90.00
#
_symmetry.space_group_name_H-M   'P 1'
#
loop_
_entity.id
_entity.type
_entity.pdbx_description
1 polymer ?
#
loop_
_entity_poly.entity_id
_entity_poly.type
_entity_poly.pdbx_seq_one_letter_code
_entity_poly.pdbx_strand_id
1 'polypeptide(L)'
;MSSLKYGESAARRSVAYLSLLGTTQLHLRNPFVIAAWSVAFPGMGHLLLSKYLRGFLLFIWEVFVNYKAHINLLILYSFIGDFEKAKQVVDIRWMSLYVPTYIFAIWDSYRTTIDLNHAYMLAAREDAEIKPFKIGAMEINYLDKRTPWVSVMWSLLIPGSGQLYIHRIVTALFAVVWWIIICYFSKLLPSFHYTFLGDFQNAKSVLDMHWFLNIPSVYFFAMYDAYANTVANNKLYDWEQSKFLKRNYQNPRFIMPLKKNMRRDKMYIVSTFEHSIYLELAITAMEMKGIKKESIMAISMDKKGEQRNLFDSIHSSDGLSLFDLPAILGTIFGIFGGIYGFILKWGPLLWGLIAISIGFVLGFMIKLIITKKYSDGQDDKRGTEVVLIIECIESQLEIIKDILWAHKALGVRKLDYNSAS
;
A
#
# COMPACT_ATOMS: atom_id res chain seq x y z
N MET A 1 -5.80 -12.18 -50.12
CA MET A 1 -7.15 -12.22 -49.53
C MET A 1 -7.02 -12.05 -48.02
N SER A 2 -7.60 -10.94 -47.54
CA SER A 2 -7.79 -10.46 -46.15
C SER A 2 -6.65 -10.61 -45.12
N SER A 3 -5.96 -9.49 -44.93
CA SER A 3 -5.36 -9.06 -43.67
C SER A 3 -6.39 -9.08 -42.54
N LEU A 4 -6.30 -10.04 -41.62
CA LEU A 4 -6.93 -9.92 -40.31
C LEU A 4 -6.09 -8.96 -39.46
N LYS A 5 -6.32 -7.65 -39.64
CA LYS A 5 -6.21 -6.70 -38.53
C LYS A 5 -7.23 -7.16 -37.50
N TYR A 6 -6.84 -8.01 -36.56
CA TYR A 6 -7.53 -8.10 -35.28
C TYR A 6 -7.49 -6.70 -34.70
N GLY A 7 -8.61 -5.97 -34.82
CA GLY A 7 -8.78 -4.75 -34.06
C GLY A 7 -8.62 -5.13 -32.61
N GLU A 8 -7.57 -4.63 -31.96
CA GLU A 8 -7.45 -4.70 -30.51
C GLU A 8 -8.76 -4.15 -29.96
N SER A 9 -9.57 -5.01 -29.34
CA SER A 9 -10.73 -4.57 -28.59
C SER A 9 -10.17 -3.68 -27.49
N ALA A 10 -10.28 -2.36 -27.65
CA ALA A 10 -9.84 -1.40 -26.65
C ALA A 10 -10.41 -1.82 -25.30
N ALA A 11 -9.54 -2.07 -24.32
CA ALA A 11 -9.95 -2.50 -22.99
C ALA A 11 -10.98 -1.50 -22.44
N ARG A 12 -12.13 -2.00 -21.99
CA ARG A 12 -13.22 -1.19 -21.44
C ARG A 12 -12.88 -0.67 -20.04
N ARG A 13 -12.09 -1.43 -19.28
CA ARG A 13 -11.70 -1.14 -17.90
C ARG A 13 -10.19 -1.12 -17.75
N SER A 14 -9.70 -0.15 -16.97
CA SER A 14 -8.29 -0.01 -16.61
C SER A 14 -8.08 -0.27 -15.12
N VAL A 15 -7.00 -0.99 -14.78
CA VAL A 15 -6.63 -1.26 -13.38
C VAL A 15 -6.11 0.00 -12.68
N ALA A 16 -5.38 0.85 -13.39
CA ALA A 16 -4.78 2.04 -12.81
C ALA A 16 -4.83 3.24 -13.76
N TYR A 17 -4.77 4.43 -13.16
CA TYR A 17 -4.66 5.71 -13.83
C TYR A 17 -3.58 6.56 -13.15
N LEU A 18 -2.55 6.90 -13.92
CA LEU A 18 -1.50 7.83 -13.50
C LEU A 18 -1.92 9.27 -13.83
N SER A 19 -2.09 10.07 -12.79
CA SER A 19 -2.32 11.52 -12.91
C SER A 19 -1.08 12.30 -12.47
N LEU A 20 -1.05 13.62 -12.67
CA LEU A 20 0.03 14.46 -12.13
C LEU A 20 0.00 14.53 -10.59
N LEU A 21 -1.18 14.35 -9.99
CA LEU A 21 -1.40 14.50 -8.55
C LEU A 21 -1.30 13.19 -7.76
N GLY A 22 -0.98 12.10 -8.47
CA GLY A 22 -0.78 10.77 -7.92
C GLY A 22 -1.42 9.65 -8.73
N THR A 23 -1.27 8.44 -8.21
CA THR A 23 -1.70 7.19 -8.83
C THR A 23 -3.02 6.72 -8.21
N THR A 24 -4.02 6.50 -9.05
CA THR A 24 -5.29 5.86 -8.65
C THR A 24 -5.31 4.45 -9.19
N GLN A 25 -5.48 3.46 -8.31
CA GLN A 25 -5.38 2.05 -8.67
C GLN A 25 -6.47 1.21 -8.01
N LEU A 26 -6.93 0.21 -8.75
CA LEU A 26 -7.77 -0.87 -8.26
C LEU A 26 -6.87 -2.01 -7.79
N HIS A 27 -7.21 -2.58 -6.65
CA HIS A 27 -6.66 -3.84 -6.16
C HIS A 27 -7.66 -4.47 -5.19
N LEU A 28 -7.51 -5.76 -4.97
CA LEU A 28 -8.34 -6.49 -4.03
C LEU A 28 -8.15 -5.98 -2.61
N ARG A 29 -9.26 -5.74 -1.91
CA ARG A 29 -9.27 -5.28 -0.52
C ARG A 29 -10.31 -6.04 0.28
N ASN A 30 -10.01 -6.29 1.56
CA ASN A 30 -10.97 -6.91 2.45
C ASN A 30 -12.07 -5.89 2.82
N PRO A 31 -13.35 -6.16 2.49
CA PRO A 31 -14.46 -5.26 2.79
C PRO A 31 -14.60 -4.92 4.28
N PHE A 32 -14.28 -5.86 5.18
CA PHE A 32 -14.34 -5.64 6.62
C PHE A 32 -13.24 -4.70 7.11
N VAL A 33 -12.04 -4.77 6.54
CA VAL A 33 -10.95 -3.83 6.89
C VAL A 33 -11.32 -2.41 6.47
N ILE A 34 -11.87 -2.25 5.27
CA ILE A 34 -12.34 -0.95 4.79
C ILE A 34 -13.49 -0.40 5.66
N ALA A 35 -14.44 -1.25 6.02
CA ALA A 35 -15.52 -0.87 6.94
C ALA A 35 -14.99 -0.49 8.33
N ALA A 36 -14.00 -1.21 8.86
CA ALA A 36 -13.37 -0.89 10.15
C ALA A 36 -12.70 0.48 10.15
N TRP A 37 -12.09 0.90 9.04
CA TRP A 37 -11.58 2.26 8.91
C TRP A 37 -12.70 3.32 8.89
N SER A 38 -13.84 3.01 8.27
CA SER A 38 -15.02 3.90 8.35
C SER A 38 -15.65 3.94 9.75
N VAL A 39 -15.51 2.88 10.55
CA VAL A 39 -15.88 2.88 11.99
C VAL A 39 -14.92 3.78 12.77
N ALA A 40 -13.61 3.67 12.52
CA ALA A 40 -12.62 4.49 13.21
C ALA A 40 -12.78 5.99 12.91
N PHE A 41 -13.14 6.32 11.67
CA PHE A 41 -13.43 7.68 11.23
C PHE A 41 -14.17 7.65 9.87
N PRO A 42 -15.42 8.13 9.79
CA PRO A 42 -16.12 8.23 8.52
C PRO A 42 -15.30 8.96 7.44
N GLY A 43 -15.29 8.37 6.24
CA GLY A 43 -14.50 8.85 5.11
C GLY A 43 -13.16 8.13 4.91
N MET A 44 -12.53 7.61 5.96
CA MET A 44 -11.25 6.88 5.83
C MET A 44 -11.38 5.63 4.94
N GLY A 45 -12.45 4.86 5.08
CA GLY A 45 -12.70 3.71 4.19
C GLY A 45 -12.80 4.12 2.72
N HIS A 46 -13.48 5.22 2.41
CA HIS A 46 -13.59 5.75 1.04
C HIS A 46 -12.26 6.27 0.50
N LEU A 47 -11.42 6.87 1.35
CA LEU A 47 -10.07 7.31 0.96
C LEU A 47 -9.18 6.13 0.59
N LEU A 48 -9.24 5.03 1.35
CA LEU A 48 -8.56 3.78 0.97
C LEU A 48 -9.06 3.31 -0.39
N LEU A 49 -10.37 3.37 -0.63
CA LEU A 49 -10.96 3.04 -1.94
C LEU A 49 -10.60 4.00 -3.08
N SER A 50 -9.77 5.01 -2.84
CA SER A 50 -9.43 6.09 -3.78
C SER A 50 -10.67 6.87 -4.27
N LYS A 51 -11.79 6.80 -3.53
CA LYS A 51 -12.97 7.65 -3.73
C LYS A 51 -12.77 8.97 -2.99
N TYR A 52 -11.74 9.72 -3.40
CA TYR A 52 -11.23 10.89 -2.68
C TYR A 52 -12.31 11.91 -2.31
N LEU A 53 -13.14 12.33 -3.28
CA LEU A 53 -14.18 13.33 -3.02
C LEU A 53 -15.15 12.89 -1.92
N ARG A 54 -15.63 11.64 -1.96
CA ARG A 54 -16.53 11.11 -0.92
C ARG A 54 -15.80 10.98 0.42
N GLY A 55 -14.57 10.49 0.39
CA GLY A 55 -13.75 10.33 1.60
C GLY A 55 -13.47 11.66 2.29
N PHE A 56 -13.07 12.69 1.55
CA PHE A 56 -12.83 14.03 2.09
C PHE A 56 -14.12 14.65 2.65
N LEU A 57 -15.23 14.57 1.91
CA LEU A 57 -16.51 15.13 2.38
C LEU A 57 -16.97 14.45 3.68
N LEU A 58 -16.92 13.12 3.75
CA LEU A 58 -17.32 12.37 4.94
C LEU A 58 -16.38 12.64 6.13
N PHE A 59 -15.07 12.77 5.89
CA PHE A 59 -14.10 13.10 6.94
C PHE A 59 -14.34 14.51 7.50
N ILE A 60 -14.53 15.51 6.63
CA ILE A 60 -14.80 16.89 7.06
C ILE A 60 -16.14 16.93 7.82
N TRP A 61 -17.14 16.23 7.31
CA TRP A 61 -18.45 16.12 7.95
C TRP A 61 -18.34 15.46 9.32
N GLU A 62 -17.55 14.38 9.46
CA GLU A 62 -17.29 13.71 10.74
C GLU A 62 -16.72 14.70 11.75
N VAL A 63 -15.64 15.40 11.41
CA VAL A 63 -15.02 16.36 12.33
C VAL A 63 -16.03 17.42 12.78
N PHE A 64 -16.79 17.97 11.83
CA PHE A 64 -17.74 19.03 12.11
C PHE A 64 -18.89 18.56 13.02
N VAL A 65 -19.54 17.44 12.67
CA VAL A 65 -20.72 16.95 13.39
C VAL A 65 -20.30 16.33 14.74
N ASN A 66 -19.19 15.60 14.80
CA ASN A 66 -18.64 15.08 16.06
C ASN A 66 -18.35 16.22 17.04
N TYR A 67 -17.74 17.30 16.56
CA TYR A 67 -17.47 18.49 17.36
C TYR A 67 -18.74 19.18 17.87
N LYS A 68 -19.75 19.35 17.01
CA LYS A 68 -21.03 19.97 17.40
C LYS A 68 -21.88 19.10 18.31
N ALA A 69 -21.82 17.78 18.17
CA ALA A 69 -22.54 16.84 19.02
C ALA A 69 -21.80 16.47 20.31
N HIS A 70 -20.53 16.85 20.45
CA HIS A 70 -19.66 16.41 21.54
C HIS A 70 -19.49 14.88 21.65
N ILE A 71 -19.51 14.16 20.52
CA ILE A 71 -19.49 12.68 20.50
C ILE A 71 -18.25 12.12 21.19
N ASN A 72 -17.06 12.67 20.94
CA ASN A 72 -15.84 12.18 21.62
C ASN A 72 -15.88 12.34 23.14
N LEU A 73 -16.53 13.39 23.66
CA LEU A 73 -16.71 13.57 25.11
C LEU A 73 -17.80 12.65 25.67
N LEU A 74 -18.88 12.42 24.90
CA LEU A 74 -19.89 11.41 25.21
C LEU A 74 -19.24 10.03 25.36
N ILE A 75 -18.38 9.64 24.42
CA ILE A 75 -17.61 8.39 24.44
C ILE A 75 -16.73 8.35 25.69
N LEU A 76 -15.93 9.40 25.93
CA LEU A 76 -15.06 9.51 27.10
C LEU A 76 -15.85 9.28 28.40
N TYR A 77 -16.89 10.07 28.65
CA TYR A 77 -17.65 10.00 29.90
C TYR A 77 -18.40 8.68 30.06
N SER A 78 -18.90 8.11 28.96
CA SER A 78 -19.57 6.79 29.01
C SER A 78 -18.60 5.67 29.40
N PHE A 79 -17.38 5.65 28.85
CA PHE A 79 -16.42 4.58 29.13
C PHE A 79 -15.72 4.69 30.49
N ILE A 80 -15.71 5.88 31.10
CA ILE A 80 -15.26 6.05 32.49
C ILE A 80 -16.39 5.82 33.53
N GLY A 81 -17.63 5.62 33.07
CA GLY A 81 -18.79 5.36 33.93
C GLY A 81 -19.54 6.59 34.42
N ASP A 82 -19.21 7.80 33.95
CA ASP A 82 -19.90 9.04 34.29
C ASP A 82 -21.05 9.33 33.31
N PHE A 83 -22.10 8.51 33.39
CA PHE A 83 -23.23 8.59 32.48
C PHE A 83 -24.04 9.88 32.60
N GLU A 84 -24.06 10.52 33.76
CA GLU A 84 -24.77 11.78 33.96
C GLU A 84 -24.07 12.91 33.20
N LYS A 85 -22.75 13.01 33.30
CA LYS A 85 -21.99 13.98 32.50
C LYS A 85 -22.03 13.67 31.00
N ALA A 86 -22.04 12.38 30.64
CA ALA A 86 -22.19 11.95 29.25
C ALA A 86 -23.51 12.45 28.63
N LYS A 87 -24.63 12.34 29.36
CA LYS A 87 -25.95 12.85 28.92
C LYS A 87 -26.00 14.39 28.86
N GLN A 88 -25.29 15.07 29.76
CA GLN A 88 -25.28 16.54 29.82
C GLN A 88 -24.43 17.18 28.71
N VAL A 89 -23.32 16.54 28.32
CA VAL A 89 -22.39 17.11 27.33
C VAL A 89 -22.88 16.94 25.88
N VAL A 90 -23.64 15.89 25.60
CA VAL A 90 -24.05 15.56 24.22
C VAL A 90 -25.16 16.47 23.71
N ASP A 91 -25.01 17.01 22.51
CA ASP A 91 -26.14 17.65 21.81
C ASP A 91 -26.91 16.59 21.03
N ILE A 92 -28.09 16.24 21.54
CA ILE A 92 -28.95 15.19 20.97
C ILE A 92 -29.33 15.50 19.52
N ARG A 93 -29.52 16.77 19.13
CA ARG A 93 -29.93 17.14 17.76
C ARG A 93 -28.85 16.80 16.76
N TRP A 94 -27.61 17.18 17.07
CA TRP A 94 -26.45 16.85 16.23
C TRP A 94 -26.13 15.36 16.28
N MET A 95 -26.28 14.70 17.43
CA MET A 95 -26.10 13.25 17.55
C MET A 95 -27.13 12.47 16.71
N SER A 96 -28.39 12.89 16.68
CA SER A 96 -29.42 12.26 15.82
C SER A 96 -29.09 12.38 14.34
N LEU A 97 -28.46 13.48 13.90
CA LEU A 97 -27.92 13.61 12.54
C LEU A 97 -26.68 12.73 12.32
N TYR A 98 -25.88 12.55 13.37
CA TYR A 98 -24.63 11.79 13.32
C TYR A 98 -24.87 10.31 12.97
N VAL A 99 -25.77 9.65 13.71
CA VAL A 99 -25.95 8.19 13.69
C VAL A 99 -26.28 7.64 12.28
N PRO A 100 -27.24 8.18 11.52
CA PRO A 100 -27.56 7.65 10.19
C PRO A 100 -26.41 7.77 9.19
N THR A 101 -25.73 8.92 9.17
CA THR A 101 -24.60 9.14 8.26
C THR A 101 -23.41 8.28 8.65
N TYR A 102 -23.18 8.06 9.95
CA TYR A 102 -22.13 7.17 10.44
C TYR A 102 -22.38 5.72 9.97
N ILE A 103 -23.60 5.19 10.15
CA ILE A 103 -23.98 3.86 9.66
C ILE A 103 -23.87 3.78 8.13
N PHE A 104 -24.34 4.82 7.43
CA PHE A 104 -24.25 4.92 5.98
C PHE A 104 -22.80 4.87 5.49
N ALA A 105 -21.88 5.60 6.11
CA ALA A 105 -20.47 5.61 5.72
C ALA A 105 -19.85 4.20 5.84
N ILE A 106 -20.13 3.48 6.93
CA ILE A 106 -19.66 2.11 7.15
C ILE A 106 -20.22 1.19 6.06
N TRP A 107 -21.54 1.16 5.89
CA TRP A 107 -22.21 0.31 4.91
C TRP A 107 -21.79 0.62 3.46
N ASP A 108 -21.71 1.90 3.09
CA ASP A 108 -21.34 2.33 1.74
C ASP A 108 -19.89 1.98 1.41
N SER A 109 -18.99 2.09 2.38
CA SER A 109 -17.58 1.69 2.20
C SER A 109 -17.44 0.17 2.03
N TYR A 110 -18.18 -0.62 2.81
CA TYR A 110 -18.20 -2.08 2.68
C TYR A 110 -18.70 -2.53 1.31
N ARG A 111 -19.92 -2.12 0.92
CA ARG A 111 -20.52 -2.52 -0.37
C ARG A 111 -19.68 -2.05 -1.56
N THR A 112 -19.13 -0.83 -1.49
CA THR A 112 -18.29 -0.29 -2.57
C THR A 112 -17.02 -1.13 -2.72
N THR A 113 -16.46 -1.64 -1.62
CA THR A 113 -15.28 -2.50 -1.70
C THR A 113 -15.56 -3.75 -2.51
N ILE A 114 -16.72 -4.38 -2.30
CA ILE A 114 -17.15 -5.56 -3.08
C ILE A 114 -17.30 -5.19 -4.56
N ASP A 115 -17.99 -4.09 -4.87
CA ASP A 115 -18.17 -3.63 -6.26
C ASP A 115 -16.82 -3.35 -6.96
N LEU A 116 -15.88 -2.71 -6.27
CA LEU A 116 -14.56 -2.41 -6.81
C LEU A 116 -13.67 -3.65 -6.93
N ASN A 117 -13.80 -4.63 -6.04
CA ASN A 117 -13.13 -5.92 -6.19
C ASN A 117 -13.60 -6.63 -7.46
N HIS A 118 -14.91 -6.67 -7.73
CA HIS A 118 -15.42 -7.22 -9.00
C HIS A 118 -14.91 -6.44 -10.21
N ALA A 119 -14.90 -5.10 -10.14
CA ALA A 119 -14.36 -4.26 -11.21
C ALA A 119 -12.87 -4.52 -11.45
N TYR A 120 -12.08 -4.71 -10.38
CA TYR A 120 -10.67 -5.11 -10.47
C TYR A 120 -10.52 -6.44 -11.18
N MET A 121 -11.33 -7.46 -10.85
CA MET A 121 -11.23 -8.76 -11.51
C MET A 121 -11.46 -8.70 -13.02
N LEU A 122 -12.45 -7.92 -13.43
CA LEU A 122 -12.75 -7.70 -14.84
C LEU A 122 -11.64 -6.90 -15.53
N ALA A 123 -11.17 -5.81 -14.90
CA ALA A 123 -10.08 -4.98 -15.43
C ALA A 123 -8.76 -5.76 -15.56
N ALA A 124 -8.47 -6.64 -14.59
CA ALA A 124 -7.29 -7.49 -14.60
C ALA A 124 -7.30 -8.48 -15.77
N ARG A 125 -8.47 -9.03 -16.10
CA ARG A 125 -8.65 -9.90 -17.27
C ARG A 125 -8.55 -9.14 -18.59
N GLU A 126 -9.10 -7.92 -18.65
CA GLU A 126 -9.03 -7.07 -19.85
C GLU A 126 -7.61 -6.57 -20.12
N ASP A 127 -6.74 -6.58 -19.11
CA ASP A 127 -5.30 -6.37 -19.19
C ASP A 127 -4.88 -5.09 -19.96
N ALA A 128 -5.63 -4.00 -19.74
CA ALA A 128 -5.37 -2.69 -20.35
C ALA A 128 -3.92 -2.22 -20.16
N GLU A 129 -3.41 -1.45 -21.13
CA GLU A 129 -2.07 -0.85 -21.03
C GLU A 129 -1.97 0.11 -19.83
N ILE A 130 -0.88 -0.03 -19.07
CA ILE A 130 -0.56 0.81 -17.92
C ILE A 130 0.53 1.77 -18.37
N LYS A 131 0.33 3.07 -18.14
CA LYS A 131 1.34 4.09 -18.49
C LYS A 131 2.32 4.26 -17.33
N PRO A 132 3.64 4.07 -17.53
CA PRO A 132 4.62 4.11 -16.44
C PRO A 132 4.98 5.52 -15.97
N PHE A 133 4.80 6.56 -16.81
CA PHE A 133 5.09 7.94 -16.42
C PHE A 133 4.10 8.94 -17.01
N LYS A 134 3.98 10.10 -16.35
CA LYS A 134 3.27 11.28 -16.81
C LYS A 134 4.03 12.52 -16.38
N ILE A 135 4.45 13.31 -17.36
CA ILE A 135 5.16 14.57 -17.17
C ILE A 135 4.18 15.71 -17.44
N GLY A 136 4.12 16.68 -16.53
CA GLY A 136 3.39 17.93 -16.72
C GLY A 136 4.24 19.12 -16.28
N ALA A 137 3.77 20.33 -16.54
CA ALA A 137 4.53 21.55 -16.23
C ALA A 137 4.86 21.73 -14.73
N MET A 138 4.02 21.16 -13.85
CA MET A 138 4.15 21.32 -12.40
C MET A 138 4.79 20.11 -11.70
N GLU A 139 4.70 18.91 -12.29
CA GLU A 139 5.02 17.67 -11.57
C GLU A 139 5.37 16.53 -12.54
N ILE A 140 6.19 15.59 -12.05
CA ILE A 140 6.51 14.34 -12.73
C ILE A 140 6.03 13.19 -11.85
N ASN A 141 5.06 12.43 -12.36
CA ASN A 141 4.60 11.22 -11.68
C ASN A 141 5.00 9.98 -12.48
N TYR A 142 5.47 8.96 -11.78
CA TYR A 142 5.94 7.71 -12.38
C TYR A 142 5.66 6.53 -11.46
N LEU A 143 5.54 5.35 -12.05
CA LEU A 143 5.48 4.09 -11.31
C LEU A 143 6.88 3.70 -10.88
N ASP A 144 7.03 3.37 -9.60
CA ASP A 144 8.26 2.85 -9.06
C ASP A 144 8.05 1.86 -7.91
N LYS A 145 9.10 1.08 -7.64
CA LYS A 145 9.12 0.12 -6.55
C LYS A 145 9.74 0.76 -5.31
N ARG A 146 8.98 0.79 -4.22
CA ARG A 146 9.36 1.44 -2.95
C ARG A 146 9.25 0.47 -1.78
N THR A 147 10.07 0.62 -0.76
CA THR A 147 9.96 -0.21 0.45
C THR A 147 8.74 0.20 1.29
N PRO A 148 7.77 -0.70 1.56
CA PRO A 148 6.56 -0.35 2.32
C PRO A 148 6.83 0.19 3.72
N TRP A 149 7.79 -0.38 4.44
CA TRP A 149 8.14 0.07 5.80
C TRP A 149 8.69 1.49 5.85
N VAL A 150 9.37 1.96 4.79
CA VAL A 150 9.84 3.34 4.71
C VAL A 150 8.66 4.31 4.66
N SER A 151 7.59 3.97 3.92
CA SER A 151 6.37 4.77 3.88
C SER A 151 5.69 4.86 5.25
N VAL A 152 5.70 3.76 6.02
CA VAL A 152 5.15 3.71 7.37
C VAL A 152 5.96 4.58 8.33
N MET A 153 7.29 4.52 8.27
CA MET A 153 8.17 5.34 9.11
C MET A 153 7.99 6.83 8.86
N TRP A 154 7.81 7.24 7.60
CA TRP A 154 7.48 8.63 7.30
C TRP A 154 6.12 9.02 7.88
N SER A 155 5.06 8.25 7.62
CA SER A 155 3.73 8.50 8.21
C SER A 155 3.72 8.46 9.75
N LEU A 156 4.62 7.70 10.37
CA LEU A 156 4.81 7.67 11.81
C LEU A 156 5.38 8.99 12.33
N LEU A 157 6.31 9.62 11.61
CA LEU A 157 6.86 10.91 12.05
C LEU A 157 5.85 12.04 11.84
N ILE A 158 5.26 12.09 10.64
CA ILE A 158 4.26 13.09 10.27
C ILE A 158 3.21 12.40 9.39
N PRO A 159 1.98 12.20 9.88
CA PRO A 159 0.87 11.72 9.06
C PRO A 159 0.73 12.50 7.76
N GLY A 160 0.72 11.80 6.63
CA GLY A 160 0.70 12.38 5.28
C GLY A 160 2.04 12.35 4.55
N SER A 161 3.18 12.30 5.25
CA SER A 161 4.49 12.25 4.58
C SER A 161 4.77 10.91 3.89
N GLY A 162 4.23 9.79 4.39
CA GLY A 162 4.28 8.50 3.70
C GLY A 162 3.47 8.50 2.39
N GLN A 163 2.34 9.22 2.36
CA GLN A 163 1.55 9.44 1.14
C GLN A 163 2.30 10.30 0.13
N LEU A 164 3.03 11.31 0.61
CA LEU A 164 3.87 12.15 -0.25
C LEU A 164 5.02 11.33 -0.85
N TYR A 165 5.62 10.44 -0.06
CA TYR A 165 6.65 9.51 -0.53
C TYR A 165 6.16 8.60 -1.65
N ILE A 166 4.86 8.27 -1.75
CA ILE A 166 4.30 7.48 -2.86
C ILE A 166 3.59 8.35 -3.92
N HIS A 167 3.96 9.63 -4.04
CA HIS A 167 3.41 10.59 -5.00
C HIS A 167 1.88 10.82 -4.89
N ARG A 168 1.23 10.51 -3.76
CA ARG A 168 -0.21 10.78 -3.54
C ARG A 168 -0.41 12.16 -2.90
N ILE A 169 -0.09 13.21 -3.66
CA ILE A 169 0.03 14.60 -3.17
C ILE A 169 -1.26 15.11 -2.52
N VAL A 170 -2.42 14.85 -3.13
CA VAL A 170 -3.71 15.36 -2.59
C VAL A 170 -4.03 14.74 -1.23
N THR A 171 -3.87 13.42 -1.10
CA THR A 171 -4.08 12.72 0.17
C THR A 171 -3.05 13.12 1.21
N ALA A 172 -1.79 13.32 0.80
CA ALA A 172 -0.72 13.77 1.67
C ALA A 172 -1.03 15.15 2.27
N LEU A 173 -1.39 16.12 1.42
CA LEU A 173 -1.75 17.47 1.87
C LEU A 173 -2.96 17.44 2.81
N PHE A 174 -4.00 16.68 2.45
CA PHE A 174 -5.19 16.52 3.29
C PHE A 174 -4.83 15.96 4.67
N ALA A 175 -4.02 14.90 4.73
CA ALA A 175 -3.60 14.28 5.98
C ALA A 175 -2.73 15.20 6.83
N VAL A 176 -1.76 15.91 6.24
CA VAL A 176 -0.90 16.88 6.95
C VAL A 176 -1.72 18.03 7.53
N VAL A 177 -2.62 18.62 6.74
CA VAL A 177 -3.47 19.74 7.19
C VAL A 177 -4.34 19.31 8.38
N TRP A 178 -5.01 18.17 8.28
CA TRP A 178 -5.84 17.67 9.37
C TRP A 178 -5.03 17.23 10.59
N TRP A 179 -3.84 16.68 10.39
CA TRP A 179 -2.92 16.36 11.47
C TRP A 179 -2.53 17.61 12.27
N ILE A 180 -2.19 18.71 11.59
CA ILE A 180 -1.86 19.99 12.22
C ILE A 180 -3.06 20.53 12.99
N ILE A 181 -4.26 20.53 12.38
CA ILE A 181 -5.50 20.99 13.01
C ILE A 181 -5.77 20.20 14.30
N ILE A 182 -5.73 18.87 14.24
CA ILE A 182 -6.00 18.00 15.40
C ILE A 182 -4.95 18.22 16.48
N CYS A 183 -3.66 18.28 16.15
CA CYS A 183 -2.59 18.54 17.12
C CYS A 183 -2.73 19.89 17.80
N TYR A 184 -3.11 20.92 17.04
CA TYR A 184 -3.30 22.27 17.55
C TYR A 184 -4.48 22.35 18.53
N PHE A 185 -5.67 21.89 18.11
CA PHE A 185 -6.87 21.98 18.94
C PHE A 185 -6.87 21.00 20.11
N SER A 186 -6.20 19.85 20.00
CA SER A 186 -5.99 18.96 21.15
C SER A 186 -4.99 19.49 22.16
N LYS A 187 -4.19 20.51 21.80
CA LYS A 187 -3.03 20.98 22.57
C LYS A 187 -2.06 19.81 22.88
N LEU A 188 -1.89 18.92 21.90
CA LEU A 188 -1.06 17.72 22.02
C LEU A 188 0.38 18.07 22.39
N LEU A 189 1.01 19.00 21.67
CA LEU A 189 2.44 19.32 21.87
C LEU A 189 2.73 19.94 23.25
N PRO A 190 1.94 20.92 23.76
CA PRO A 190 2.07 21.37 25.15
C PRO A 190 1.89 20.24 26.17
N SER A 191 0.87 19.39 26.01
CA SER A 191 0.63 18.26 26.91
C SER A 191 1.80 17.25 26.90
N PHE A 192 2.35 16.98 25.71
CA PHE A 192 3.54 16.16 25.52
C PHE A 192 4.72 16.77 26.28
N HIS A 193 4.97 18.07 26.13
CA HIS A 193 6.04 18.77 26.85
C HIS A 193 5.94 18.61 28.37
N TYR A 194 4.77 18.85 28.97
CA TYR A 194 4.56 18.64 30.41
C TYR A 194 4.75 17.18 30.84
N THR A 195 4.35 16.24 29.98
CA THR A 195 4.55 14.80 30.22
C THR A 195 6.05 14.46 30.30
N PHE A 196 6.90 15.05 29.45
CA PHE A 196 8.36 14.85 29.53
C PHE A 196 9.00 15.46 30.79
N LEU A 197 8.44 16.56 31.27
CA LEU A 197 8.87 17.17 32.54
C LEU A 197 8.39 16.39 33.77
N GLY A 198 7.56 15.36 33.60
CA GLY A 198 6.97 14.60 34.70
C GLY A 198 5.77 15.29 35.37
N ASP A 199 5.31 16.42 34.84
CA ASP A 199 4.15 17.16 35.34
C ASP A 199 2.86 16.64 34.70
N PHE A 200 2.41 15.47 35.18
CA PHE A 200 1.23 14.83 34.64
C PHE A 200 -0.09 15.55 34.98
N GLN A 201 -0.10 16.44 35.97
CA GLN A 201 -1.30 17.20 36.30
C GLN A 201 -1.54 18.29 35.26
N ASN A 202 -0.51 19.08 34.95
CA ASN A 202 -0.60 20.08 33.90
C ASN A 202 -0.72 19.46 32.50
N ALA A 203 -0.07 18.32 32.26
CA ALA A 203 -0.25 17.58 31.00
C ALA A 203 -1.71 17.21 30.75
N LYS A 204 -2.43 16.77 31.80
CA LYS A 204 -3.86 16.41 31.71
C LYS A 204 -4.78 17.60 31.59
N SER A 205 -4.54 18.67 32.34
CA SER A 205 -5.43 19.84 32.37
C SER A 205 -5.39 20.64 31.07
N VAL A 206 -4.24 20.67 30.39
CA VAL A 206 -4.05 21.41 29.14
C VAL A 206 -4.60 20.64 27.94
N LEU A 207 -4.63 19.30 28.00
CA LEU A 207 -5.05 18.45 26.89
C LEU A 207 -6.55 18.52 26.66
N ASP A 208 -6.96 18.85 25.43
CA ASP A 208 -8.37 18.78 25.04
C ASP A 208 -8.70 17.36 24.57
N MET A 209 -9.44 16.64 25.42
CA MET A 209 -9.81 15.25 25.18
C MET A 209 -10.76 15.07 23.99
N HIS A 210 -11.54 16.09 23.63
CA HIS A 210 -12.45 15.98 22.49
C HIS A 210 -11.63 15.82 21.20
N TRP A 211 -10.60 16.64 21.00
CA TRP A 211 -9.74 16.57 19.82
C TRP A 211 -8.70 15.45 19.93
N PHE A 212 -8.19 15.18 21.13
CA PHE A 212 -7.17 14.15 21.37
C PHE A 212 -7.64 12.75 20.95
N LEU A 213 -8.90 12.39 21.20
CA LEU A 213 -9.43 11.07 20.87
C LEU A 213 -9.47 10.76 19.36
N ASN A 214 -9.32 11.77 18.50
CA ASN A 214 -9.20 11.58 17.05
C ASN A 214 -7.78 11.14 16.62
N ILE A 215 -6.76 11.36 17.46
CA ILE A 215 -5.36 11.13 17.11
C ILE A 215 -5.08 9.67 16.75
N PRO A 216 -5.45 8.66 17.55
CA PRO A 216 -5.16 7.27 17.21
C PRO A 216 -5.70 6.88 15.83
N SER A 217 -6.94 7.25 15.51
CA SER A 217 -7.56 6.94 14.21
C SER A 217 -6.79 7.57 13.05
N VAL A 218 -6.51 8.88 13.09
CA VAL A 218 -5.83 9.59 12.00
C VAL A 218 -4.39 9.11 11.82
N TYR A 219 -3.71 8.85 12.93
CA TYR A 219 -2.31 8.45 12.94
C TYR A 219 -2.12 7.05 12.34
N PHE A 220 -2.85 6.05 12.84
CA PHE A 220 -2.78 4.69 12.32
C PHE A 220 -3.34 4.58 10.91
N PHE A 221 -4.36 5.37 10.56
CA PHE A 221 -4.85 5.45 9.20
C PHE A 221 -3.76 5.90 8.22
N ALA A 222 -3.04 6.98 8.55
CA ALA A 222 -1.98 7.49 7.68
C ALA A 222 -0.84 6.47 7.49
N MET A 223 -0.48 5.72 8.54
CA MET A 223 0.49 4.63 8.45
C MET A 223 -0.04 3.49 7.56
N TYR A 224 -1.29 3.09 7.78
CA TYR A 224 -1.92 2.00 7.07
C TYR A 224 -2.11 2.29 5.58
N ASP A 225 -2.67 3.46 5.25
CA ASP A 225 -2.87 3.90 3.87
C ASP A 225 -1.53 3.99 3.13
N ALA A 226 -0.48 4.52 3.76
CA ALA A 226 0.86 4.56 3.16
C ALA A 226 1.41 3.15 2.87
N TYR A 227 1.33 2.23 3.84
CA TYR A 227 1.76 0.84 3.68
C TYR A 227 1.01 0.14 2.54
N ALA A 228 -0.33 0.12 2.62
CA ALA A 228 -1.17 -0.63 1.70
C ALA A 228 -1.03 -0.14 0.26
N ASN A 229 -0.96 1.19 0.06
CA ASN A 229 -0.78 1.75 -1.27
C ASN A 229 0.65 1.58 -1.79
N THR A 230 1.68 1.54 -0.93
CA THR A 230 3.04 1.20 -1.36
C THR A 230 3.11 -0.23 -1.88
N VAL A 231 2.53 -1.19 -1.14
CA VAL A 231 2.47 -2.60 -1.56
C VAL A 231 1.71 -2.74 -2.89
N ALA A 232 0.56 -2.10 -3.01
CA ALA A 232 -0.22 -2.13 -4.25
C ALA A 232 0.51 -1.46 -5.43
N ASN A 233 1.21 -0.34 -5.21
CA ASN A 233 2.00 0.33 -6.24
C ASN A 233 3.17 -0.55 -6.73
N ASN A 234 3.82 -1.29 -5.83
CA ASN A 234 4.86 -2.24 -6.20
C ASN A 234 4.31 -3.39 -7.06
N LYS A 235 3.14 -3.94 -6.70
CA LYS A 235 2.47 -4.97 -7.51
C LYS A 235 2.12 -4.41 -8.90
N LEU A 236 1.65 -3.17 -8.98
CA LEU A 236 1.33 -2.50 -10.24
C LEU A 236 2.58 -2.27 -11.10
N TYR A 237 3.70 -1.88 -10.48
CA TYR A 237 5.00 -1.74 -11.14
C TYR A 237 5.48 -3.07 -11.73
N ASP A 238 5.47 -4.15 -10.93
CA ASP A 238 5.88 -5.49 -11.39
C ASP A 238 5.04 -5.94 -12.59
N TRP A 239 3.72 -5.67 -12.57
CA TRP A 239 2.81 -5.99 -13.67
C TRP A 239 3.11 -5.17 -14.92
N GLU A 240 3.27 -3.85 -14.78
CA GLU A 240 3.61 -2.98 -15.91
C GLU A 240 4.93 -3.42 -16.58
N GLN A 241 5.98 -3.64 -15.78
CA GLN A 241 7.27 -4.09 -16.29
C GLN A 241 7.17 -5.48 -16.95
N SER A 242 6.38 -6.40 -16.40
CA SER A 242 6.12 -7.70 -17.03
C SER A 242 5.48 -7.56 -18.42
N LYS A 243 4.53 -6.63 -18.59
CA LYS A 243 3.94 -6.33 -19.91
C LYS A 243 4.98 -5.75 -20.86
N PHE A 244 5.78 -4.81 -20.38
CA PHE A 244 6.85 -4.21 -21.16
C PHE A 244 7.82 -5.29 -21.69
N LEU A 245 8.29 -6.18 -20.82
CA LEU A 245 9.20 -7.27 -21.16
C LEU A 245 8.57 -8.27 -22.13
N LYS A 246 7.31 -8.66 -21.90
CA LYS A 246 6.57 -9.55 -22.81
C LYS A 246 6.42 -8.96 -24.22
N ARG A 247 6.11 -7.67 -24.32
CA ARG A 247 5.93 -7.00 -25.62
C ARG A 247 7.24 -6.79 -26.37
N ASN A 248 8.34 -6.52 -25.66
CA ASN A 248 9.59 -6.09 -26.27
C ASN A 248 10.66 -7.17 -26.37
N TYR A 249 10.68 -8.15 -25.47
CA TYR A 249 11.79 -9.09 -25.29
C TYR A 249 11.33 -10.56 -25.23
N GLN A 250 10.10 -10.88 -25.66
CA GLN A 250 9.65 -12.26 -25.90
C GLN A 250 9.36 -12.48 -27.40
N ASN A 251 10.37 -12.25 -28.23
CA ASN A 251 10.25 -12.43 -29.67
C ASN A 251 10.15 -13.93 -30.02
N PRO A 252 9.14 -14.37 -30.82
CA PRO A 252 9.02 -15.76 -31.26
C PRO A 252 10.22 -16.29 -32.06
N ARG A 253 11.05 -15.41 -32.61
CA ARG A 253 12.25 -15.77 -33.39
C ARG A 253 13.50 -15.99 -32.52
N PHE A 254 13.44 -15.74 -31.22
CA PHE A 254 14.55 -16.00 -30.32
C PHE A 254 14.90 -17.50 -30.33
N ILE A 255 16.17 -17.83 -30.56
CA ILE A 255 16.62 -19.22 -30.64
C ILE A 255 16.89 -19.71 -29.22
N MET A 256 16.01 -20.60 -28.72
CA MET A 256 16.22 -21.22 -27.42
C MET A 256 17.48 -22.11 -27.42
N PRO A 257 18.24 -22.15 -26.30
CA PRO A 257 19.49 -22.91 -26.17
C PRO A 257 19.24 -24.42 -26.03
N LEU A 258 18.73 -25.03 -27.11
CA LEU A 258 18.47 -26.46 -27.24
C LEU A 258 19.64 -27.12 -27.99
N LYS A 259 20.03 -28.34 -27.59
CA LYS A 259 21.15 -29.08 -28.20
C LYS A 259 21.13 -29.14 -29.73
N LYS A 260 19.94 -29.19 -30.36
CA LYS A 260 19.78 -29.26 -31.83
C LYS A 260 20.04 -27.93 -32.56
N ASN A 261 19.96 -26.80 -31.86
CA ASN A 261 20.06 -25.46 -32.45
C ASN A 261 21.38 -24.75 -32.08
N MET A 262 22.30 -25.44 -31.42
CA MET A 262 23.58 -24.85 -30.99
C MET A 262 24.57 -24.75 -32.14
N ARG A 263 25.04 -23.52 -32.38
CA ARG A 263 26.20 -23.26 -33.23
C ARG A 263 27.44 -23.13 -32.34
N ARG A 264 28.59 -23.64 -32.78
CA ARG A 264 29.85 -23.65 -31.99
C ARG A 264 30.34 -22.26 -31.59
N ASP A 265 29.91 -21.22 -32.31
CA ASP A 265 30.29 -19.82 -32.13
C ASP A 265 29.37 -19.05 -31.16
N LYS A 266 28.23 -19.63 -30.78
CA LYS A 266 27.20 -18.96 -29.96
C LYS A 266 27.15 -19.51 -28.55
N MET A 267 26.97 -18.60 -27.61
CA MET A 267 26.92 -18.88 -26.18
C MET A 267 25.70 -18.22 -25.56
N TYR A 268 25.29 -18.75 -24.41
CA TYR A 268 24.13 -18.25 -23.70
C TYR A 268 24.49 -17.92 -22.27
N ILE A 269 24.09 -16.73 -21.85
CA ILE A 269 24.15 -16.29 -20.45
C ILE A 269 22.72 -16.30 -19.92
N VAL A 270 22.54 -16.92 -18.76
CA VAL A 270 21.31 -16.83 -17.99
C VAL A 270 21.56 -15.94 -16.79
N SER A 271 20.67 -14.98 -16.57
CA SER A 271 20.72 -14.10 -15.42
C SER A 271 19.36 -13.94 -14.77
N THR A 272 19.36 -13.74 -13.46
CA THR A 272 18.14 -13.58 -12.66
C THR A 272 18.09 -12.19 -12.05
N PHE A 273 16.91 -11.59 -12.05
CA PHE A 273 16.65 -10.25 -11.55
C PHE A 273 15.37 -10.23 -10.71
N GLU A 274 15.27 -9.22 -9.84
CA GLU A 274 13.99 -8.73 -9.35
C GLU A 274 13.43 -7.69 -10.32
N HIS A 275 12.10 -7.51 -10.34
CA HIS A 275 11.50 -6.39 -11.03
C HIS A 275 12.02 -5.07 -10.44
N SER A 276 12.72 -4.30 -11.27
CA SER A 276 13.34 -3.05 -10.89
C SER A 276 13.77 -2.25 -12.12
N ILE A 277 14.01 -0.95 -11.96
CA ILE A 277 14.52 -0.10 -13.05
C ILE A 277 15.91 -0.54 -13.53
N TYR A 278 16.71 -1.16 -12.64
CA TYR A 278 18.05 -1.64 -12.97
C TYR A 278 18.05 -2.74 -14.03
N LEU A 279 16.98 -3.54 -14.10
CA LEU A 279 16.79 -4.53 -15.17
C LEU A 279 16.73 -3.86 -16.54
N GLU A 280 15.91 -2.81 -16.69
CA GLU A 280 15.78 -2.08 -17.96
C GLU A 280 17.05 -1.31 -18.30
N LEU A 281 17.74 -0.75 -17.29
CA LEU A 281 19.05 -0.14 -17.48
C LEU A 281 20.10 -1.15 -17.95
N ALA A 282 20.10 -2.38 -17.40
CA ALA A 282 21.01 -3.44 -17.82
C ALA A 282 20.77 -3.83 -19.28
N ILE A 283 19.49 -4.01 -19.67
CA ILE A 283 19.12 -4.33 -21.06
C ILE A 283 19.56 -3.21 -22.00
N THR A 284 19.28 -1.95 -21.64
CA THR A 284 19.69 -0.77 -22.43
C THR A 284 21.21 -0.70 -22.57
N ALA A 285 21.96 -0.93 -21.48
CA ALA A 285 23.42 -0.93 -21.50
C ALA A 285 23.99 -2.04 -22.42
N MET A 286 23.37 -3.23 -22.44
CA MET A 286 23.75 -4.30 -23.37
C MET A 286 23.47 -3.92 -24.83
N GLU A 287 22.31 -3.32 -25.12
CA GLU A 287 21.96 -2.85 -26.47
C GLU A 287 22.95 -1.78 -26.96
N MET A 288 23.32 -0.83 -26.10
CA MET A 288 24.33 0.21 -26.40
C MET A 288 25.72 -0.37 -26.68
N LYS A 289 26.04 -1.57 -26.17
CA LYS A 289 27.30 -2.28 -26.44
C LYS A 289 27.23 -3.19 -27.67
N GLY A 290 26.15 -3.10 -28.46
CA GLY A 290 26.00 -3.79 -29.74
C GLY A 290 25.33 -5.16 -29.64
N ILE A 291 24.76 -5.52 -28.48
CA ILE A 291 23.91 -6.71 -28.38
C ILE A 291 22.56 -6.40 -29.04
N LYS A 292 22.15 -7.25 -29.98
CA LYS A 292 20.86 -7.06 -30.66
C LYS A 292 19.73 -7.36 -29.69
N LYS A 293 18.68 -6.55 -29.72
CA LYS A 293 17.43 -6.79 -28.98
C LYS A 293 16.87 -8.20 -29.18
N GLU A 294 16.97 -8.73 -30.39
CA GLU A 294 16.52 -10.09 -30.77
C GLU A 294 17.32 -11.22 -30.10
N SER A 295 18.50 -10.91 -29.57
CA SER A 295 19.38 -11.83 -28.84
C SER A 295 19.15 -11.78 -27.33
N ILE A 296 18.18 -11.01 -26.85
CA ILE A 296 17.82 -10.89 -25.45
C ILE A 296 16.39 -11.37 -25.27
N MET A 297 16.21 -12.40 -24.46
CA MET A 297 14.91 -12.88 -24.02
C MET A 297 14.71 -12.56 -22.54
N ALA A 298 13.62 -11.88 -22.20
CA ALA A 298 13.26 -11.56 -20.83
C ALA A 298 11.93 -12.22 -20.45
N ILE A 299 11.96 -13.03 -19.39
CA ILE A 299 10.81 -13.82 -18.94
C ILE A 299 10.52 -13.45 -17.50
N SER A 300 9.39 -12.77 -17.28
CA SER A 300 8.84 -12.57 -15.93
C SER A 300 8.20 -13.88 -15.46
N MET A 301 8.52 -14.26 -14.24
CA MET A 301 8.07 -15.50 -13.62
C MET A 301 6.72 -15.27 -12.92
N ASP A 302 5.76 -16.16 -13.16
CA ASP A 302 4.48 -16.14 -12.42
C ASP A 302 4.73 -16.42 -10.93
N LYS A 303 4.20 -15.57 -10.05
CA LYS A 303 4.33 -15.77 -8.60
C LYS A 303 3.31 -16.81 -8.15
N LYS A 304 3.73 -17.74 -7.28
CA LYS A 304 2.86 -18.77 -6.68
C LYS A 304 1.73 -18.08 -5.90
N GLY A 305 0.51 -18.08 -6.46
CA GLY A 305 -0.66 -17.40 -5.90
C GLY A 305 -1.32 -16.37 -6.82
N GLU A 306 -0.65 -15.88 -7.87
CA GLU A 306 -1.22 -14.89 -8.81
C GLU A 306 -2.41 -15.43 -9.60
N GLN A 307 -2.38 -16.71 -9.99
CA GLN A 307 -3.48 -17.34 -10.74
C GLN A 307 -4.58 -17.92 -9.86
N ARG A 308 -4.33 -18.18 -8.57
CA ARG A 308 -5.21 -19.06 -7.78
C ARG A 308 -6.56 -18.45 -7.38
N ASN A 309 -6.72 -17.12 -7.29
CA ASN A 309 -7.91 -16.54 -6.67
C ASN A 309 -8.56 -15.39 -7.47
N LEU A 310 -8.73 -15.51 -8.80
CA LEU A 310 -9.57 -14.51 -9.48
C LEU A 310 -11.06 -14.62 -9.07
N PHE A 311 -11.53 -15.84 -8.76
CA PHE A 311 -12.93 -16.10 -8.39
C PHE A 311 -13.14 -16.46 -6.91
N ASP A 312 -12.11 -16.94 -6.20
CA ASP A 312 -12.19 -17.34 -4.78
C ASP A 312 -11.87 -16.18 -3.80
N SER A 313 -11.45 -15.00 -4.31
CA SER A 313 -11.01 -13.84 -3.52
C SER A 313 -12.10 -12.84 -3.12
N ILE A 314 -13.34 -13.05 -3.54
CA ILE A 314 -14.48 -12.19 -3.13
C ILE A 314 -14.67 -12.28 -1.60
N HIS A 315 -14.38 -13.44 -1.02
CA HIS A 315 -14.37 -13.65 0.44
C HIS A 315 -12.96 -13.83 1.03
N SER A 316 -11.96 -14.21 0.22
CA SER A 316 -10.54 -14.31 0.63
C SER A 316 -9.71 -13.17 0.03
N SER A 317 -10.08 -11.92 0.31
CA SER A 317 -9.34 -10.74 -0.18
C SER A 317 -7.99 -10.65 0.50
N ASP A 318 -6.89 -10.79 -0.25
CA ASP A 318 -5.50 -10.39 0.10
C ASP A 318 -5.22 -10.42 1.62
N GLY A 319 -5.65 -11.51 2.27
CA GLY A 319 -5.93 -11.58 3.72
C GLY A 319 -4.67 -11.65 4.58
N LEU A 320 -3.55 -11.24 3.99
CA LEU A 320 -2.18 -11.40 4.46
C LEU A 320 -1.45 -10.06 4.50
N SER A 321 -2.14 -8.92 4.34
CA SER A 321 -1.53 -7.65 4.77
C SER A 321 -1.25 -7.76 6.27
N LEU A 322 0.03 -7.98 6.60
CA LEU A 322 0.52 -8.16 7.96
C LEU A 322 0.20 -6.95 8.84
N PHE A 323 -0.13 -5.81 8.24
CA PHE A 323 -0.32 -4.53 8.90
C PHE A 323 -1.79 -4.15 9.15
N ASP A 324 -2.78 -4.84 8.55
CA ASP A 324 -4.21 -4.51 8.72
C ASP A 324 -4.65 -4.57 10.21
N LEU A 325 -4.52 -5.75 10.82
CA LEU A 325 -4.98 -6.01 12.17
C LEU A 325 -4.17 -5.25 13.24
N PRO A 326 -2.82 -5.17 13.17
CA PRO A 326 -2.04 -4.32 14.06
C PRO A 326 -2.48 -2.86 14.06
N ALA A 327 -2.76 -2.27 12.88
CA ALA A 327 -3.16 -0.87 12.79
C ALA A 327 -4.56 -0.63 13.39
N ILE A 328 -5.52 -1.53 13.12
CA ILE A 328 -6.87 -1.43 13.68
C ILE A 328 -6.84 -1.62 15.20
N LEU A 329 -6.16 -2.64 15.72
CA LEU A 329 -6.06 -2.85 17.16
C LEU A 329 -5.26 -1.75 17.85
N GLY A 330 -4.19 -1.24 17.23
CA GLY A 330 -3.45 -0.07 17.72
C GLY A 330 -4.35 1.16 17.86
N THR A 331 -5.24 1.39 16.89
CA THR A 331 -6.25 2.45 16.95
C THR A 331 -7.19 2.28 18.15
N ILE A 332 -7.82 1.10 18.26
CA ILE A 332 -8.80 0.79 19.32
C ILE A 332 -8.16 0.92 20.70
N PHE A 333 -7.00 0.28 20.89
CA PHE A 333 -6.28 0.35 22.16
C PHE A 333 -5.78 1.76 22.46
N GLY A 334 -5.37 2.54 21.44
CA GLY A 334 -4.99 3.93 21.64
C GLY A 334 -6.14 4.82 22.12
N ILE A 335 -7.35 4.63 21.57
CA ILE A 335 -8.55 5.34 22.05
C ILE A 335 -8.82 4.98 23.51
N PHE A 336 -8.90 3.69 23.85
CA PHE A 336 -9.15 3.26 25.23
C PHE A 336 -8.02 3.66 26.19
N GLY A 337 -6.76 3.56 25.76
CA GLY A 337 -5.61 4.00 26.54
C GLY A 337 -5.64 5.50 26.81
N GLY A 338 -6.11 6.31 25.85
CA GLY A 338 -6.38 7.72 26.04
C GLY A 338 -7.49 8.00 27.06
N ILE A 339 -8.63 7.31 26.91
CA ILE A 339 -9.80 7.42 27.79
C ILE A 339 -9.43 7.07 29.24
N TYR A 340 -8.88 5.88 29.49
CA TYR A 340 -8.51 5.47 30.84
C TYR A 340 -7.29 6.22 31.35
N GLY A 341 -6.35 6.56 30.47
CA GLY A 341 -5.20 7.40 30.79
C GLY A 341 -5.57 8.77 31.35
N PHE A 342 -6.73 9.32 30.98
CA PHE A 342 -7.26 10.56 31.55
C PHE A 342 -7.47 10.50 33.06
N ILE A 343 -7.91 9.34 33.57
CA ILE A 343 -8.08 9.13 35.01
C ILE A 343 -6.76 8.72 35.67
N LEU A 344 -5.94 7.95 34.96
CA LEU A 344 -4.72 7.38 35.52
C LEU A 344 -3.63 8.43 35.80
N LYS A 345 -2.67 8.04 36.66
CA LYS A 345 -1.65 8.94 37.20
C LYS A 345 -0.75 9.56 36.13
N TRP A 346 -0.29 8.75 35.17
CA TRP A 346 0.67 9.14 34.12
C TRP A 346 0.03 9.86 32.91
N GLY A 347 -1.29 10.04 32.93
CA GLY A 347 -2.01 10.79 31.92
C GLY A 347 -2.33 10.03 30.62
N PRO A 348 -3.17 10.62 29.75
CA PRO A 348 -3.63 10.05 28.49
C PRO A 348 -2.52 9.66 27.53
N LEU A 349 -1.42 10.43 27.49
CA LEU A 349 -0.35 10.23 26.52
C LEU A 349 0.44 8.95 26.78
N LEU A 350 0.96 8.76 27.99
CA LEU A 350 1.78 7.59 28.31
C LEU A 350 0.95 6.30 28.31
N TRP A 351 -0.23 6.31 28.93
CA TRP A 351 -1.12 5.14 28.90
C TRP A 351 -1.66 4.85 27.50
N GLY A 352 -1.91 5.89 26.70
CA GLY A 352 -2.22 5.76 25.29
C GLY A 352 -1.10 5.06 24.51
N LEU A 353 0.15 5.47 24.68
CA LEU A 353 1.31 4.83 24.03
C LEU A 353 1.49 3.37 24.46
N ILE A 354 1.38 3.08 25.76
CA ILE A 354 1.47 1.71 26.28
C ILE A 354 0.36 0.83 25.68
N ALA A 355 -0.88 1.31 25.68
CA ALA A 355 -2.01 0.58 25.12
C ALA A 355 -1.84 0.35 23.62
N ILE A 356 -1.38 1.36 22.88
CA ILE A 356 -1.04 1.24 21.46
C ILE A 356 -0.01 0.13 21.24
N SER A 357 1.09 0.11 22.00
CA SER A 357 2.12 -0.92 21.87
C SER A 357 1.55 -2.32 22.11
N ILE A 358 0.71 -2.49 23.14
CA ILE A 358 0.05 -3.76 23.44
C ILE A 358 -0.87 -4.19 22.30
N GLY A 359 -1.75 -3.29 21.84
CA GLY A 359 -2.70 -3.57 20.76
C GLY A 359 -2.01 -3.91 19.44
N PHE A 360 -0.93 -3.19 19.11
CA PHE A 360 -0.14 -3.43 17.91
C PHE A 360 0.58 -4.79 17.96
N VAL A 361 1.26 -5.11 19.07
CA VAL A 361 1.95 -6.39 19.25
C VAL A 361 0.95 -7.55 19.21
N LEU A 362 -0.19 -7.42 19.89
CA LEU A 362 -1.24 -8.43 19.89
C LEU A 362 -1.78 -8.67 18.46
N GLY A 363 -2.09 -7.59 17.73
CA GLY A 363 -2.53 -7.70 16.34
C GLY A 363 -1.50 -8.35 15.44
N PHE A 364 -0.23 -8.05 15.65
CA PHE A 364 0.86 -8.64 14.87
C PHE A 364 1.02 -10.14 15.17
N MET A 365 0.99 -10.53 16.44
CA MET A 365 1.03 -11.95 16.83
C MET A 365 -0.14 -12.75 16.25
N ILE A 366 -1.38 -12.23 16.36
CA ILE A 366 -2.56 -12.89 15.79
C ILE A 366 -2.38 -13.08 14.28
N LYS A 367 -1.91 -12.03 13.59
CA LYS A 367 -1.73 -12.07 12.15
C LYS A 367 -0.62 -13.03 11.74
N LEU A 368 0.49 -13.11 12.48
CA LEU A 368 1.55 -14.07 12.26
C LEU A 368 1.06 -15.52 12.44
N ILE A 369 0.25 -15.80 13.47
CA ILE A 369 -0.31 -17.14 13.72
C ILE A 369 -1.26 -17.54 12.59
N ILE A 370 -2.17 -16.64 12.18
CA ILE A 370 -3.07 -16.89 11.04
C ILE A 370 -2.24 -17.13 9.77
N THR A 371 -1.28 -16.25 9.46
CA THR A 371 -0.46 -16.36 8.26
C THR A 371 0.32 -17.67 8.24
N LYS A 372 0.96 -18.06 9.35
CA LYS A 372 1.71 -19.32 9.47
C LYS A 372 0.82 -20.56 9.32
N LYS A 373 -0.45 -20.50 9.76
CA LYS A 373 -1.40 -21.61 9.66
C LYS A 373 -1.94 -21.82 8.24
N TYR A 374 -2.06 -20.74 7.46
CA TYR A 374 -2.55 -20.78 6.08
C TYR A 374 -1.42 -20.84 5.04
N SER A 375 -0.19 -20.49 5.43
CA SER A 375 1.00 -20.57 4.58
C SER A 375 1.61 -21.97 4.65
N ASP A 376 1.08 -22.87 3.82
CA ASP A 376 1.69 -24.16 3.56
C ASP A 376 3.00 -23.92 2.75
N GLY A 377 4.12 -23.75 3.47
CA GLY A 377 5.49 -23.75 2.92
C GLY A 377 5.87 -22.56 2.02
N GLN A 378 5.65 -21.32 2.46
CA GLN A 378 6.10 -20.12 1.75
C GLN A 378 7.49 -19.69 2.27
N ASP A 379 8.54 -20.19 1.61
CA ASP A 379 9.91 -19.74 1.84
C ASP A 379 10.04 -18.33 1.23
N ASP A 380 10.03 -17.30 2.09
CA ASP A 380 10.16 -15.86 1.77
C ASP A 380 11.61 -15.51 1.38
N LYS A 381 12.21 -16.33 0.51
CA LYS A 381 13.47 -15.98 -0.14
C LYS A 381 13.12 -15.05 -1.29
N ARG A 382 13.83 -13.92 -1.38
CA ARG A 382 13.88 -13.01 -2.54
C ARG A 382 14.02 -13.85 -3.81
N GLY A 383 12.88 -14.19 -4.39
CA GLY A 383 12.80 -15.13 -5.50
C GLY A 383 13.19 -14.42 -6.77
N THR A 384 13.83 -15.13 -7.68
CA THR A 384 13.99 -14.68 -9.07
C THR A 384 12.60 -14.31 -9.63
N GLU A 385 12.39 -13.03 -9.93
CA GLU A 385 11.14 -12.55 -10.52
C GLU A 385 11.25 -12.48 -12.05
N VAL A 386 12.45 -12.21 -12.58
CA VAL A 386 12.73 -12.15 -14.01
C VAL A 386 13.96 -12.98 -14.35
N VAL A 387 13.86 -13.76 -15.42
CA VAL A 387 14.99 -14.47 -16.03
C VAL A 387 15.33 -13.82 -17.36
N LEU A 388 16.59 -13.42 -17.52
CA LEU A 388 17.17 -13.02 -18.78
C LEU A 388 17.94 -14.20 -19.40
N ILE A 389 17.69 -14.47 -20.67
CA ILE A 389 18.48 -15.39 -21.50
C ILE A 389 19.06 -14.56 -22.63
N ILE A 390 20.39 -14.49 -22.69
CA ILE A 390 21.12 -13.63 -23.63
C ILE A 390 21.99 -14.52 -24.50
N GLU A 391 21.81 -14.41 -25.82
CA GLU A 391 22.66 -15.03 -26.82
C GLU A 391 23.84 -14.09 -27.16
N CYS A 392 25.08 -14.57 -27.03
CA CYS A 392 26.27 -13.78 -27.30
C CYS A 392 27.43 -14.62 -27.86
N ILE A 393 28.48 -13.94 -28.33
CA ILE A 393 29.76 -14.56 -28.71
C ILE A 393 30.78 -14.46 -27.57
N GLU A 394 31.85 -15.26 -27.60
CA GLU A 394 32.85 -15.32 -26.51
C GLU A 394 33.47 -13.95 -26.20
N SER A 395 33.71 -13.11 -27.21
CA SER A 395 34.28 -11.76 -27.01
C SER A 395 33.36 -10.80 -26.24
N GLN A 396 32.05 -11.08 -26.21
CA GLN A 396 31.05 -10.28 -25.51
C GLN A 396 30.76 -10.80 -24.09
N LEU A 397 31.26 -12.00 -23.75
CA LEU A 397 30.89 -12.71 -22.52
C LEU A 397 31.19 -11.90 -21.26
N GLU A 398 32.43 -11.43 -21.10
CA GLU A 398 32.86 -10.71 -19.89
C GLU A 398 32.16 -9.34 -19.79
N ILE A 399 32.02 -8.63 -20.93
CA ILE A 399 31.30 -7.35 -20.98
C ILE A 399 29.85 -7.51 -20.51
N ILE A 400 29.15 -8.57 -20.94
CA ILE A 400 27.76 -8.82 -20.53
C ILE A 400 27.70 -9.16 -19.04
N LYS A 401 28.58 -10.02 -18.54
CA LYS A 401 28.63 -10.36 -17.11
C LYS A 401 28.85 -9.11 -16.25
N ASP A 402 29.79 -8.25 -16.64
CA ASP A 402 30.09 -7.01 -15.92
C ASP A 402 28.87 -6.08 -15.89
N ILE A 403 28.16 -5.92 -17.02
CA ILE A 403 26.93 -5.14 -17.07
C ILE A 403 25.87 -5.72 -16.14
N LEU A 404 25.63 -7.03 -16.17
CA LEU A 404 24.61 -7.68 -15.35
C LEU A 404 24.91 -7.51 -13.85
N TRP A 405 26.16 -7.73 -13.43
CA TRP A 405 26.57 -7.53 -12.03
C TRP A 405 26.51 -6.06 -11.61
N ALA A 406 26.95 -5.13 -12.46
CA ALA A 406 26.87 -3.70 -12.18
C ALA A 406 25.43 -3.20 -11.98
N HIS A 407 24.45 -3.89 -12.59
CA HIS A 407 23.02 -3.55 -12.50
C HIS A 407 22.23 -4.48 -11.56
N LYS A 408 22.89 -5.05 -10.54
CA LYS A 408 22.25 -5.81 -9.45
C LYS A 408 21.54 -7.10 -9.88
N ALA A 409 22.11 -7.83 -10.85
CA ALA A 409 21.70 -9.22 -11.07
C ALA A 409 21.79 -10.03 -9.76
N LEU A 410 20.77 -10.85 -9.50
CA LEU A 410 20.78 -11.82 -8.38
C LEU A 410 21.70 -13.00 -8.66
N GLY A 411 21.85 -13.35 -9.93
CA GLY A 411 22.69 -14.43 -10.40
C GLY A 411 23.01 -14.28 -11.88
N VAL A 412 24.19 -14.72 -12.28
CA VAL A 412 24.66 -14.72 -13.68
C VAL A 412 25.43 -16.00 -13.92
N ARG A 413 25.09 -16.74 -14.98
CA ARG A 413 25.78 -17.99 -15.34
C ARG A 413 25.85 -18.17 -16.85
N LYS A 414 27.05 -18.48 -17.36
CA LYS A 414 27.22 -19.03 -18.71
C LYS A 414 26.71 -20.46 -18.72
N LEU A 415 25.87 -20.80 -19.68
CA LEU A 415 25.46 -22.18 -19.89
C LEU A 415 26.65 -22.99 -20.42
N ASP A 416 27.09 -23.97 -19.63
CA ASP A 416 28.15 -24.91 -20.00
C ASP A 416 27.52 -26.25 -20.38
N TYR A 417 27.75 -26.68 -21.61
CA TYR A 417 27.20 -27.92 -22.17
C TYR A 417 28.26 -29.01 -22.34
N ASN A 418 29.54 -28.69 -22.09
CA ASN A 418 30.66 -29.62 -22.27
C ASN A 418 31.01 -30.39 -20.99
N SER A 419 30.30 -30.18 -19.88
CA SER A 419 30.58 -30.80 -18.58
C SER A 419 29.86 -32.14 -18.33
N ALA A 420 29.27 -32.75 -19.36
CA ALA A 420 28.64 -34.07 -19.28
C ALA A 420 29.21 -34.98 -20.39
N SER A 421 30.46 -35.37 -20.21
CA SER A 421 31.10 -36.51 -20.89
C SER A 421 31.90 -37.28 -19.86
#